data_AF-A0A355WJV6-F1
#
_entry.id   AF-A0A355WJV6-F1
#
_cell.length_a   1.000
_cell.length_b   1.000
_cell.length_c   1.000
_cell.angle_alpha   90.00
_cell.angle_beta   90.00
_cell.angle_gamma   90.00
#
_symmetry.space_group_name_H-M   'P 1'
#
loop_
_entity.id
_entity.type
_entity.pdbx_description
1 polymer ?
#
loop_
_entity_poly.entity_id
_entity_poly.type
_entity_poly.pdbx_seq_one_letter_code
_entity_poly.pdbx_strand_id
1 'polypeptide(L)' 'TEAMRLLARGYDMMKFFPAESSGGAPALKALGAPLPQIGFCPTG' A
#
# COMPACT_ATOMS: atom_id res chain seq x y z
N THR A 1 -0.25 9.52 -4.03
CA THR A 1 -1.50 10.10 -3.48
C THR A 1 -2.69 9.15 -3.55
N GLU A 2 -2.59 8.06 -4.31
CA GLU A 2 -3.68 7.11 -4.54
C GLU A 2 -4.19 6.45 -3.27
N ALA A 3 -3.29 5.99 -2.39
CA ALA A 3 -3.67 5.30 -1.15
C ALA A 3 -4.56 6.18 -0.25
N MET A 4 -4.19 7.45 -0.05
CA MET A 4 -4.99 8.40 0.74
C MET A 4 -6.36 8.69 0.10
N ARG A 5 -6.45 8.75 -1.23
CA ARG A 5 -7.72 8.97 -1.94
C ARG A 5 -8.65 7.77 -1.84
N LEU A 6 -8.10 6.56 -1.91
CA LEU A 6 -8.86 5.32 -1.73
C LEU A 6 -9.36 5.19 -0.29
N LEU A 7 -8.51 5.52 0.68
CA LEU A 7 -8.89 5.58 2.09
C LEU A 7 -10.03 6.58 2.35
N ALA A 8 -9.98 7.77 1.76
CA ALA A 8 -11.07 8.75 1.85
C ALA A 8 -12.40 8.25 1.24
N ARG A 9 -12.34 7.24 0.37
CA ARG A 9 -13.52 6.54 -0.19
C ARG A 9 -13.95 5.31 0.64
N GLY A 10 -13.28 5.04 1.75
CA GLY A 10 -13.56 3.91 2.64
C GLY A 10 -12.84 2.61 2.28
N TYR A 11 -11.87 2.63 1.37
CA TYR A 11 -11.05 1.46 1.07
C TYR A 11 -9.81 1.41 1.96
N ASP A 12 -9.65 0.33 2.72
CA ASP A 12 -8.52 0.10 3.62
C ASP A 12 -7.55 -0.98 3.10
N MET A 13 -7.92 -1.78 2.10
CA MET A 13 -7.07 -2.80 1.49
C MET A 13 -6.76 -2.48 0.02
N MET A 14 -5.49 -2.47 -0.34
CA MET A 14 -5.02 -2.08 -1.68
C MET A 14 -4.05 -3.10 -2.25
N LYS A 15 -4.10 -3.33 -3.56
CA LYS A 15 -3.12 -4.18 -4.24
C LYS A 15 -1.83 -3.39 -4.48
N PHE A 16 -0.69 -3.93 -4.07
CA PHE A 16 0.63 -3.41 -4.38
C PHE A 16 1.27 -4.28 -5.47
N PHE A 17 1.33 -3.76 -6.69
CA PHE A 17 1.78 -4.51 -7.87
C PHE A 17 2.50 -3.60 -8.86
N PRO A 18 3.61 -4.06 -9.48
CA PRO A 18 4.37 -5.28 -9.18
C PRO A 18 5.22 -5.12 -7.92
N ALA A 19 5.03 -5.97 -6.91
CA ALA A 19 5.63 -5.77 -5.59
C ALA A 19 7.15 -5.88 -5.63
N GLU A 20 7.73 -6.87 -6.31
CA GLU A 20 9.18 -7.08 -6.33
C GLU A 20 9.93 -5.89 -6.94
N SER A 21 9.56 -5.50 -8.16
CA SER A 21 10.21 -4.39 -8.86
C SER A 21 9.89 -3.01 -8.26
N SER A 22 8.82 -2.91 -7.46
CA SER A 22 8.47 -1.70 -6.71
C SER A 22 9.11 -1.63 -5.31
N GLY A 23 10.05 -2.52 -4.99
CA GLY A 23 10.83 -2.47 -3.74
C GLY A 23 10.29 -3.35 -2.60
N GLY A 24 9.32 -4.21 -2.87
CA GLY A 24 8.90 -5.33 -2.03
C GLY A 24 8.52 -4.95 -0.59
N ALA A 25 8.86 -5.84 0.35
CA ALA A 25 8.57 -5.66 1.77
C ALA A 25 9.15 -4.35 2.36
N PRO A 26 10.37 -3.88 2.00
CA PRO A 26 10.85 -2.57 2.42
C PRO A 26 9.94 -1.41 2.01
N ALA A 27 9.46 -1.41 0.77
CA ALA A 27 8.54 -0.37 0.29
C ALA A 27 7.22 -0.39 1.07
N LEU A 28 6.66 -1.58 1.33
CA LEU A 28 5.45 -1.73 2.15
C LEU A 28 5.65 -1.24 3.59
N LYS A 29 6.81 -1.49 4.21
CA LYS A 29 7.13 -0.96 5.55
C LYS A 29 7.19 0.57 5.55
N ALA A 30 7.78 1.16 4.52
CA ALA A 30 7.86 2.61 4.38
C ALA A 30 6.47 3.26 4.18
N LEU A 31 5.55 2.56 3.50
CA LEU A 31 4.16 3.00 3.33
C LEU A 31 3.32 2.82 4.61
N GLY A 32 3.56 1.74 5.38
CA GLY A 32 2.80 1.43 6.58
C GLY A 32 3.01 2.43 7.73
N ALA A 33 4.18 3.07 7.82
CA ALA A 33 4.45 4.06 8.88
C ALA A 33 3.56 5.32 8.78
N PRO A 34 3.43 6.01 7.63
CA PRO A 34 2.53 7.16 7.47
C PRO A 34 1.07 6.78 7.23
N LEU A 35 0.75 5.54 6.86
CA LEU A 35 -0.60 5.09 6.51
C LEU A 35 -1.01 3.83 7.30
N PRO A 36 -1.03 3.88 8.64
CA PRO A 36 -1.21 2.68 9.48
C PRO A 36 -2.60 2.04 9.33
N GLN A 37 -3.60 2.77 8.83
CA GLN A 37 -4.94 2.27 8.56
C GLN A 37 -5.11 1.59 7.20
N ILE A 38 -4.06 1.50 6.38
CA ILE A 38 -4.10 0.88 5.05
C ILE A 38 -3.32 -0.43 5.06
N GLY A 39 -3.99 -1.52 4.68
CA GLY A 39 -3.40 -2.80 4.34
C GLY A 39 -3.03 -2.87 2.86
N PHE A 40 -1.96 -3.60 2.56
CA PHE A 40 -1.53 -3.87 1.20
C PHE A 40 -1.41 -5.38 0.94
N CYS A 41 -1.94 -5.82 -0.20
CA CYS A 41 -1.72 -7.16 -0.75
C CYS A 41 -0.59 -7.07 -1.80
N PRO A 42 0.64 -7.53 -1.51
CA PRO A 42 1.71 -7.59 -2.49
C PRO A 42 1.39 -8.63 -3.57
N THR A 43 1.64 -8.31 -4.83
CA THR A 43 1.50 -9.24 -5.96
C THR A 43 2.54 -8.91 -7.01
N GLY A 44 3.09 -9.95 -7.67
CA GLY A 44 4.20 -9.77 -8.61
C GLY A 44 5.38 -9.07 -7.97
#